data_AF-A0A8S2DVJ5-F1
#
_entry.id   AF-A0A8S2DVJ5-F1
#
_cell.length_a   1.000
_cell.length_b   1.000
_cell.length_c   1.000
_cell.angle_alpha   90.00
_cell.angle_beta   90.00
_cell.angle_gamma   90.00
#
_symmetry.space_group_name_H-M   'P 1'
#
loop_
_entity.id
_entity.type
_entity.pdbx_description
1 polymer ?
#
loop_
_entity_poly.entity_id
_entity_poly.type
_entity_poly.pdbx_seq_one_letter_code
_entity_poly.pdbx_strand_id
1 'polypeptide(L)'
;MRILPTRVILILDGHAYRMPRYVPFLAEGIAVGGLFGGAERQKTKDEHDCYAEVLGQGQGGIVHTSYDPCYHQACDTIENINTFAYQRMVQAAAYTLEYLGKQKDLKTWLYSSPQTKEFES
;
A
#
# COMPACT_ATOMS: atom_id res chain seq x y z
N MET A 1 -8.00 -21.09 14.55
CA MET A 1 -7.88 -20.54 13.19
C MET A 1 -6.44 -20.08 13.02
N ARG A 2 -5.58 -20.90 12.38
CA ARG A 2 -4.15 -20.62 12.22
C ARG A 2 -4.00 -19.73 10.99
N ILE A 3 -3.77 -18.44 11.20
CA ILE A 3 -3.36 -17.53 10.13
C ILE A 3 -1.94 -17.97 9.75
N LEU A 4 -1.79 -18.62 8.60
CA LEU A 4 -0.47 -18.92 8.05
C LEU A 4 0.19 -17.58 7.67
N PRO A 5 1.47 -17.35 8.03
CA PRO A 5 2.14 -16.10 7.74
C PRO A 5 2.45 -16.04 6.26
N THR A 6 1.49 -15.54 5.48
CA THR A 6 1.66 -15.34 4.05
C THR A 6 2.13 -13.91 3.84
N ARG A 7 3.44 -13.72 3.63
CA ARG A 7 4.00 -12.40 3.32
C ARG A 7 3.81 -12.08 1.83
N VAL A 8 2.82 -11.26 1.54
CA VAL A 8 3.03 -10.08 0.70
C VAL A 8 2.47 -8.90 1.49
N ILE A 9 3.31 -7.94 1.85
CA ILE A 9 2.90 -6.65 2.38
C ILE A 9 3.71 -5.63 1.59
N LEU A 10 3.17 -5.21 0.44
CA LEU A 10 3.34 -3.83 0.03
C LEU A 10 2.12 -3.13 0.63
N ILE A 11 2.36 -2.42 1.72
CA ILE A 11 1.42 -1.52 2.37
C ILE A 11 2.27 -0.27 2.61
N LEU A 12 2.09 0.76 1.76
CA LEU A 12 2.84 2.02 1.85
C LEU A 12 2.42 2.88 3.05
N ASP A 13 1.39 2.45 3.79
CA ASP A 13 0.96 3.08 5.03
C ASP A 13 0.16 2.11 5.91
N GLY A 14 0.58 1.90 7.16
CA GLY A 14 0.33 0.73 8.03
C GLY A 14 -1.12 0.39 8.42
N HIS A 15 -2.13 0.94 7.75
CA HIS A 15 -3.55 0.81 8.12
C HIS A 15 -4.45 0.24 7.01
N ALA A 16 -3.89 -0.38 5.97
CA ALA A 16 -4.67 -1.09 4.95
C ALA A 16 -5.52 -2.25 5.51
N TYR A 17 -5.32 -2.69 6.77
CA TYR A 17 -6.08 -3.75 7.45
C TYR A 17 -7.59 -3.49 7.59
N ARG A 18 -8.08 -2.28 7.27
CA ARG A 18 -9.53 -1.97 7.22
C ARG A 18 -10.17 -2.09 5.83
N MET A 19 -9.41 -2.45 4.79
CA MET A 19 -9.95 -2.59 3.44
C MET A 19 -10.48 -4.02 3.21
N PRO A 20 -11.81 -4.24 3.24
CA PRO A 20 -12.39 -5.57 3.37
C PRO A 20 -12.20 -6.48 2.15
N ARG A 21 -11.86 -5.93 0.98
CA ARG A 21 -11.94 -6.66 -0.28
C ARG A 21 -10.89 -7.76 -0.45
N TYR A 22 -9.71 -7.63 0.16
CA TYR A 22 -8.67 -8.66 0.08
C TYR A 22 -8.70 -9.65 1.25
N VAL A 23 -9.45 -9.35 2.32
CA VAL A 23 -9.51 -10.16 3.55
C VAL A 23 -9.97 -11.60 3.28
N PRO A 24 -10.99 -11.87 2.42
CA PRO A 24 -11.37 -13.23 2.09
C PRO A 24 -10.25 -14.05 1.45
N PHE A 25 -9.42 -13.44 0.59
CA PHE A 25 -8.28 -14.13 -0.04
C PHE A 25 -7.20 -14.47 1.00
N LEU A 26 -6.89 -13.52 1.89
CA LEU A 26 -5.94 -13.74 2.98
C LEU A 26 -6.42 -14.84 3.93
N ALA A 27 -7.72 -14.90 4.23
CA ALA A 27 -8.31 -15.94 5.08
C ALA A 27 -8.12 -17.35 4.51
N GLU A 28 -8.09 -17.47 3.18
CA GLU A 28 -7.82 -18.72 2.45
C GLU A 28 -6.31 -18.97 2.20
N GLY A 29 -5.42 -18.18 2.82
CA GLY A 29 -3.97 -18.33 2.67
C GLY A 29 -3.41 -17.89 1.31
N ILE A 30 -4.19 -17.12 0.54
CA ILE A 30 -3.73 -16.52 -0.72
C ILE A 30 -2.95 -15.25 -0.39
N ALA A 31 -1.71 -15.15 -0.88
CA ALA A 31 -0.91 -13.94 -0.75
C ALA A 31 -1.61 -12.73 -1.39
N VAL A 32 -1.68 -11.62 -0.67
CA VAL A 32 -2.32 -10.37 -1.12
C VAL A 32 -1.39 -9.19 -0.90
N GLY A 33 -1.51 -8.14 -1.70
CA GLY A 33 -0.78 -6.88 -1.52
C GLY A 33 -1.54 -5.74 -2.18
N GLY A 34 -1.13 -4.49 -1.93
CA GLY A 34 -1.84 -3.36 -2.53
C GLY A 34 -1.10 -2.04 -2.44
N LEU A 35 -1.71 -1.01 -3.03
CA LEU A 35 -1.26 0.37 -2.94
C LEU A 35 -2.42 1.20 -2.38
N PHE A 36 -2.08 2.18 -1.54
CA PHE A 36 -3.06 3.07 -0.92
C PHE A 36 -2.44 4.46 -0.79
N GLY A 37 -3.18 5.50 -1.19
CA GLY A 37 -2.73 6.89 -1.15
C GLY A 37 -3.07 7.62 0.16
N GLY A 38 -3.75 6.94 1.09
CA GLY A 38 -4.32 7.56 2.29
C GLY A 38 -5.79 7.95 2.11
N ALA A 39 -6.45 8.31 3.22
CA ALA A 39 -7.83 8.77 3.26
C ALA A 39 -7.99 9.85 4.37
N GLU A 40 -8.77 9.57 5.41
CA GLU A 40 -9.17 10.54 6.44
C GLU A 40 -8.04 10.96 7.40
N ARG A 41 -7.00 10.13 7.54
CA ARG A 41 -5.91 10.36 8.50
C ARG A 41 -5.12 11.63 8.16
N GLN A 42 -4.71 12.37 9.18
CA GLN A 42 -3.81 13.51 9.00
C GLN A 42 -2.38 13.04 8.74
N LYS A 43 -1.73 13.67 7.76
CA LYS A 43 -0.31 13.48 7.47
C LYS A 43 0.55 14.04 8.59
N THR A 44 1.47 13.23 9.11
CA THR A 44 2.43 13.65 10.14
C THR A 44 3.58 14.44 9.53
N LYS A 45 4.36 15.13 10.36
CA LYS A 45 5.56 15.84 9.91
C LYS A 45 6.59 14.88 9.35
N ASP A 46 6.79 13.74 9.99
CA ASP A 46 7.77 12.73 9.58
C ASP A 46 7.41 12.13 8.21
N GLU A 47 6.12 11.86 7.96
CA GLU A 47 5.65 11.40 6.65
C GLU A 47 5.82 12.46 5.56
N HIS A 48 5.48 13.71 5.86
CA HIS A 48 5.73 14.82 4.93
C HIS A 48 7.20 14.91 4.55
N ASP A 49 8.10 14.88 5.53
CA ASP A 49 9.54 15.04 5.30
C ASP A 49 10.10 13.84 4.52
N CYS A 50 9.68 12.62 4.87
CA CYS A 50 10.04 11.41 4.14
C CYS A 50 9.59 11.48 2.67
N TYR A 51 8.33 11.86 2.42
CA TYR A 51 7.84 12.00 1.05
C TYR A 51 8.53 13.12 0.28
N ALA A 52 8.80 14.26 0.91
CA ALA A 52 9.54 15.36 0.28
C ALA A 52 10.97 14.95 -0.10
N GLU A 53 11.62 14.11 0.70
CA GLU A 53 12.94 13.56 0.42
C GLU A 53 12.90 12.54 -0.74
N VAL A 54 11.99 11.56 -0.68
CA VAL A 54 11.97 10.43 -1.60
C VAL A 54 11.35 10.77 -2.95
N LEU A 55 10.33 11.63 -2.97
CA LEU A 55 9.55 11.95 -4.18
C LEU A 55 9.98 13.27 -4.84
N GLY A 56 10.84 14.05 -4.18
CA GLY A 56 11.34 15.34 -4.63
C GLY A 56 10.53 16.53 -4.11
N GLN A 57 11.06 17.73 -4.36
CA GLN A 57 10.50 18.97 -3.82
C GLN A 57 9.02 19.16 -4.21
N GLY A 58 8.20 19.51 -3.21
CA GLY A 58 6.76 19.77 -3.38
C GLY A 58 5.86 18.54 -3.33
N GLN A 59 6.41 17.32 -3.19
CA GLN A 59 5.61 16.08 -3.14
C GLN A 59 5.32 15.58 -1.71
N GLY A 60 5.83 16.28 -0.69
CA GLY A 60 5.57 15.96 0.72
C GLY A 60 4.11 16.15 1.16
N GLY A 61 3.33 16.95 0.44
CA GLY A 61 1.96 17.32 0.82
C GLY A 61 1.94 18.39 1.92
N ILE A 62 0.87 18.42 2.71
CA ILE A 62 0.67 19.41 3.78
C ILE A 62 0.58 18.67 5.12
N VAL A 63 1.42 19.07 6.09
CA VAL A 63 1.41 18.52 7.44
C VAL A 63 0.09 18.84 8.15
N HIS A 64 -0.39 17.93 8.99
CA HIS A 64 -1.64 18.07 9.76
C HIS A 64 -2.91 18.21 8.91
N THR A 65 -2.82 17.94 7.61
CA THR A 65 -3.97 17.85 6.69
C THR A 65 -4.24 16.38 6.36
N SER A 66 -5.51 16.02 6.19
CA SER A 66 -5.89 14.67 5.76
C SER A 66 -5.26 14.33 4.41
N TYR A 67 -4.90 13.06 4.20
CA TYR A 67 -4.39 12.58 2.90
C TYR A 67 -5.38 12.86 1.76
N ASP A 68 -6.67 12.64 2.03
CA ASP A 68 -7.78 13.02 1.17
C ASP A 68 -8.81 13.84 1.99
N PRO A 69 -8.80 15.17 1.86
CA PRO A 69 -9.78 16.04 2.51
C PRO A 69 -11.23 15.83 2.05
N CYS A 70 -11.43 15.21 0.89
CA CYS A 70 -12.73 14.94 0.29
C CYS A 70 -13.19 13.48 0.47
N TYR A 71 -12.49 12.67 1.26
CA TYR A 71 -12.85 11.27 1.49
C TYR A 71 -14.32 11.11 1.93
N HIS A 72 -15.12 10.37 1.15
CA HIS A 72 -16.58 10.19 1.34
C HIS A 72 -17.41 11.49 1.35
N GLN A 73 -16.93 12.54 0.70
CA GLN A 73 -17.64 13.81 0.56
C GLN A 73 -18.05 14.06 -0.90
N ALA A 74 -18.94 15.02 -1.12
CA ALA A 74 -19.41 15.38 -2.46
C ALA A 74 -18.31 15.92 -3.39
N CYS A 75 -17.18 16.38 -2.82
CA CYS A 75 -16.03 16.84 -3.59
C CYS A 75 -15.09 15.71 -4.04
N ASP A 76 -15.35 14.45 -3.69
CA ASP A 76 -14.62 13.27 -4.20
C ASP A 76 -14.97 13.04 -5.68
N THR A 77 -14.27 13.78 -6.52
CA THR A 77 -14.50 13.93 -7.96
C THR A 77 -13.16 13.86 -8.68
N ILE A 78 -13.15 13.90 -10.02
CA ILE A 78 -11.90 13.82 -10.79
C ILE A 78 -10.97 15.01 -10.52
N GLU A 79 -11.55 16.12 -10.05
CA GLU A 79 -10.87 17.34 -9.64
C GLU A 79 -10.05 17.16 -8.35
N ASN A 80 -10.33 16.13 -7.54
CA ASN A 80 -9.61 15.81 -6.30
C ASN A 80 -8.45 14.80 -6.51
N ILE A 81 -8.03 14.54 -7.74
CA ILE A 81 -6.95 13.60 -8.04
C ILE A 81 -5.58 14.30 -8.06
N ASN A 82 -4.66 13.85 -7.20
CA ASN A 82 -3.25 14.15 -7.38
C ASN A 82 -2.67 13.30 -8.53
N THR A 83 -2.45 13.94 -9.69
CA THR A 83 -2.02 13.25 -10.92
C THR A 83 -0.62 12.65 -10.82
N PHE A 84 0.29 13.27 -10.07
CA PHE A 84 1.62 12.71 -9.83
C PHE A 84 1.54 11.41 -9.03
N ALA A 85 0.84 11.43 -7.90
CA ALA A 85 0.64 10.25 -7.06
C ALA A 85 -0.08 9.14 -7.84
N TYR A 86 -1.13 9.49 -8.58
CA TYR A 86 -1.87 8.56 -9.44
C TYR A 86 -0.95 7.85 -10.45
N GLN A 87 -0.11 8.61 -11.18
CA GLN A 87 0.83 8.03 -12.14
C GLN A 87 1.82 7.06 -11.47
N ARG A 88 2.35 7.41 -10.30
CA ARG A 88 3.27 6.55 -9.56
C ARG A 88 2.60 5.26 -9.08
N MET A 89 1.36 5.35 -8.61
CA MET A 89 0.59 4.18 -8.20
C MET A 89 0.29 3.25 -9.38
N VAL A 90 -0.12 3.80 -10.53
CA VAL A 90 -0.37 3.00 -11.74
C VAL A 90 0.91 2.32 -12.23
N GLN A 91 2.04 3.03 -12.24
CA GLN A 91 3.33 2.46 -12.61
C GLN A 91 3.76 1.34 -11.66
N ALA A 92 3.62 1.56 -10.35
CA ALA A 92 3.94 0.55 -9.35
C ALA A 92 3.05 -0.70 -9.49
N ALA A 93 1.74 -0.52 -9.71
CA ALA A 93 0.82 -1.63 -9.94
C ALA A 93 1.19 -2.43 -11.20
N ALA A 94 1.45 -1.74 -12.32
CA ALA A 94 1.87 -2.38 -13.56
C ALA A 94 3.19 -3.15 -13.39
N TYR A 95 4.18 -2.53 -12.74
CA TYR A 95 5.46 -3.17 -12.45
C TYR A 95 5.29 -4.42 -11.59
N THR A 96 4.52 -4.36 -10.51
CA THR A 96 4.29 -5.51 -9.64
C THR A 96 3.61 -6.67 -10.39
N LEU A 97 2.59 -6.38 -11.21
CA LEU A 97 1.93 -7.39 -12.02
C LEU A 97 2.88 -8.05 -13.02
N GLU A 98 3.66 -7.25 -13.73
CA GLU A 98 4.66 -7.75 -14.69
C GLU A 98 5.73 -8.59 -13.99
N TYR A 99 6.30 -8.07 -12.90
CA TYR A 99 7.37 -8.73 -12.15
C TYR A 99 6.92 -10.07 -11.59
N LEU A 100 5.74 -10.13 -10.96
CA LEU A 100 5.19 -11.37 -10.43
C LEU A 100 4.73 -12.33 -11.53
N GLY A 101 4.13 -11.81 -12.61
CA GLY A 101 3.69 -12.60 -13.76
C GLY A 101 4.84 -13.26 -14.53
N LYS A 102 6.07 -12.72 -14.42
CA LYS A 102 7.28 -13.28 -15.02
C LYS A 102 8.02 -14.29 -14.13
N GLN A 103 7.57 -14.53 -12.90
CA GLN A 103 8.21 -15.52 -12.04
C GLN A 103 8.01 -16.93 -12.60
N LYS A 104 9.12 -17.64 -12.85
CA LYS A 104 9.07 -19.02 -13.37
C LYS A 104 8.39 -19.99 -12.42
N ASP A 105 8.55 -19.75 -11.11
CA ASP A 105 7.89 -20.49 -10.05
C ASP A 105 7.39 -19.51 -8.98
N LEU A 106 6.25 -18.88 -9.28
CA LEU A 106 5.62 -17.90 -8.41
C LEU A 106 5.22 -18.52 -7.05
N LYS A 107 4.85 -19.80 -7.01
CA LYS A 107 4.42 -20.46 -5.78
C LYS A 107 5.61 -20.65 -4.82
N THR A 108 6.73 -21.14 -5.32
CA THR A 108 7.95 -21.23 -4.49
C THR A 108 8.43 -19.86 -4.06
N TRP A 109 8.38 -18.86 -4.96
CA TRP A 109 8.73 -17.49 -4.62
C TRP A 109 7.88 -16.91 -3.49
N LEU A 110 6.55 -17.14 -3.52
CA LEU A 110 5.61 -16.66 -2.51
C LEU A 110 5.69 -17.42 -1.18
N TYR A 111 5.92 -18.74 -1.20
CA TYR A 111 5.65 -19.60 -0.04
C TYR A 111 6.88 -20.38 0.48
N SER A 112 8.08 -20.20 -0.08
CA SER A 112 9.27 -21.01 0.29
C SER A 112 10.44 -20.24 0.91
N SER A 113 10.29 -18.96 1.26
CA SER A 113 11.37 -18.18 1.88
C SER A 113 11.51 -18.43 3.39
N PRO A 114 12.71 -18.78 3.91
CA PRO A 114 12.96 -18.94 5.34
C PRO A 114 13.23 -17.58 5.99
N GLN A 115 12.18 -16.77 6.23
CA GLN A 115 12.25 -15.61 7.13
C GLN A 115 11.26 -15.73 8.28
N THR A 116 11.25 -16.90 8.91
CA THR A 116 10.63 -17.16 10.21
C THR A 116 11.64 -16.91 11.33
N LYS A 117 12.18 -15.71 11.44
CA LYS A 117 12.88 -15.29 12.66
C LYS A 117 12.23 -14.02 13.21
N GLU A 118 11.75 -14.16 14.44
CA GLU A 118 11.44 -13.14 15.43
C GLU A 118 10.23 -12.23 15.16
N PHE A 119 9.06 -12.72 15.60
CA PHE A 119 8.14 -11.91 16.42
C PHE A 119 7.73 -12.77 17.62
N GLU A 120 8.72 -13.10 18.46
CA GLU A 120 8.51 -13.47 19.86
C GLU A 120 9.03 -12.31 20.72
N SER A 121 8.11 -11.48 21.21
CA SER A 121 8.05 -10.84 22.54
C SER A 121 7.03 -9.70 22.53
#